data_AF-A0A3C0UHA7-F1
#
_entry.id   AF-A0A3C0UHA7-F1
#
_cell.length_a   1.000
_cell.length_b   1.000
_cell.length_c   1.000
_cell.angle_alpha   90.00
_cell.angle_beta   90.00
_cell.angle_gamma   90.00
#
_symmetry.space_group_name_H-M   'P 1'
#
loop_
_entity.id
_entity.type
_entity.pdbx_description
1 polymer ?
#
loop_
_entity_poly.entity_id
_entity_poly.type
_entity_poly.pdbx_seq_one_letter_code
_entity_poly.pdbx_strand_id
1 'polypeptide(L)' 'MKQKIRIGIVGYGNLGKGAEIAVSQTPDMELVAVFSRRKLSKTQSGVPAILLDEAEKYSDKIDVMLLCGGSAT' A
#
# COMPACT_ATOMS: atom_id res chain seq x y z
N MET A 1 4.55 -7.42 22.69
CA MET A 1 4.29 -6.38 21.67
C MET A 1 3.02 -6.77 20.92
N LYS A 2 2.10 -5.84 20.69
CA LYS A 2 0.88 -6.10 19.90
C LYS A 2 1.31 -6.24 18.43
N GLN A 3 0.90 -7.31 17.75
CA GLN A 3 1.15 -7.41 16.30
C GLN A 3 0.43 -6.25 15.59
N LYS A 4 1.12 -5.60 14.65
CA LYS A 4 0.56 -4.54 13.82
C LYS A 4 -0.23 -5.13 12.67
N ILE A 5 -1.26 -4.44 12.21
CA ILE A 5 -2.02 -4.78 11.01
C ILE A 5 -1.18 -4.36 9.80
N ARG A 6 -0.86 -5.31 8.93
CA ARG A 6 -0.02 -5.10 7.74
C ARG A 6 -0.89 -4.63 6.59
N ILE A 7 -0.64 -3.42 6.12
CA ILE A 7 -1.41 -2.76 5.09
C ILE A 7 -0.66 -2.81 3.76
N GLY A 8 -1.39 -3.08 2.68
CA GLY A 8 -0.97 -2.77 1.31
C GLY A 8 -1.88 -1.73 0.68
N ILE A 9 -1.34 -0.92 -0.23
CA ILE A 9 -2.12 0.11 -0.94
C ILE A 9 -2.07 -0.20 -2.44
N VAL A 10 -3.22 -0.30 -3.10
CA VAL A 10 -3.33 -0.38 -4.56
C VAL A 10 -3.70 0.98 -5.13
N GLY A 11 -2.89 1.49 -6.06
CA GLY A 11 -3.12 2.77 -6.69
C GLY A 11 -2.46 3.91 -5.92
N TYR A 12 -1.60 4.67 -6.61
CA TYR A 12 -0.79 5.73 -6.01
C TYR A 12 -1.09 7.11 -6.62
N GLY A 13 -2.37 7.45 -6.61
CA GLY A 13 -2.87 8.81 -6.86
C GLY A 13 -2.94 9.62 -5.56
N ASN A 14 -3.76 10.67 -5.53
CA ASN A 14 -3.92 11.50 -4.33
C ASN A 14 -4.44 10.71 -3.13
N LEU A 15 -5.44 9.82 -3.35
CA LEU A 15 -6.00 8.98 -2.30
C LEU A 15 -4.96 8.00 -1.72
N GLY A 16 -4.21 7.30 -2.59
CA GLY A 16 -3.17 6.37 -2.15
C GLY A 16 -2.04 7.05 -1.36
N LYS A 17 -1.65 8.27 -1.77
CA LYS A 17 -0.67 9.08 -1.01
C LYS A 17 -1.22 9.53 0.35
N GLY A 18 -2.50 9.90 0.40
CA GLY A 18 -3.18 10.23 1.66
C GLY A 18 -3.27 9.02 2.59
N ALA A 19 -3.61 7.85 2.06
CA ALA A 19 -3.66 6.60 2.82
C ALA A 19 -2.29 6.21 3.39
N GLU A 20 -1.21 6.35 2.61
CA GLU A 20 0.16 6.12 3.09
C GLU A 20 0.50 7.01 4.31
N ILE A 21 0.15 8.30 4.24
CA ILE A 21 0.37 9.24 5.34
C ILE A 21 -0.47 8.86 6.57
N ALA A 22 -1.73 8.45 6.38
CA ALA A 22 -2.60 8.03 7.47
C ALA A 22 -2.09 6.76 8.18
N VAL A 23 -1.64 5.75 7.41
CA VAL A 23 -1.06 4.53 7.98
C VAL A 23 0.18 4.85 8.81
N SER A 24 1.05 5.77 8.35
CA SER A 24 2.26 6.15 9.11
C SER A 24 1.98 6.78 10.48
N GLN A 25 0.80 7.39 10.65
CA GLN A 25 0.36 8.02 11.90
C GLN A 25 -0.45 7.08 12.79
N THR A 26 -0.66 5.83 12.38
CA THR A 26 -1.50 4.86 13.07
C THR A 26 -0.63 3.81 13.75
N PRO A 27 -0.44 3.84 15.10
CA PRO A 27 0.59 3.06 15.78
C PRO A 27 0.44 1.53 15.69
N ASP A 28 -0.78 1.04 15.51
CA ASP A 28 -1.12 -0.38 15.39
C ASP A 28 -1.16 -0.88 13.93
N MET A 29 -0.75 -0.04 12.97
CA MET A 29 -0.64 -0.40 11.56
C MET A 29 0.79 -0.23 11.06
N GLU A 30 1.12 -0.95 9.99
CA GLU A 30 2.34 -0.74 9.22
C GLU A 30 2.08 -0.90 7.73
N LEU A 31 2.71 -0.06 6.92
CA LEU A 31 2.63 -0.16 5.46
C LEU A 31 3.73 -1.09 4.96
N VAL A 32 3.34 -2.14 4.24
CA VAL A 32 4.28 -3.15 3.72
C VAL A 32 4.71 -2.84 2.29
N ALA A 33 3.78 -2.44 1.42
CA ALA A 33 4.07 -2.12 0.02
C ALA A 33 2.96 -1.28 -0.63
N VAL A 34 3.33 -0.56 -1.68
CA VAL A 34 2.40 0.13 -2.58
C VAL A 34 2.41 -0.54 -3.94
N PHE A 35 1.24 -0.91 -4.45
CA PHE A 35 1.03 -1.58 -5.72
C PHE A 35 0.46 -0.62 -6.75
N SER A 36 0.96 -0.69 -7.98
CA SER A 36 0.51 0.18 -9.06
C SER A 36 0.61 -0.50 -10.42
N ARG A 37 -0.34 -0.21 -11.31
CA ARG A 37 -0.28 -0.66 -12.73
C ARG A 37 0.89 -0.05 -13.49
N ARG A 38 1.32 1.15 -13.10
CA ARG A 38 2.49 1.84 -13.65
C ARG A 38 3.66 1.74 -12.70
N LYS A 39 4.89 1.67 -13.24
CA LYS A 39 6.12 1.75 -12.44
C LYS A 39 6.16 3.07 -11.69
N LEU A 40 6.38 3.00 -10.38
CA LEU A 40 6.61 4.16 -9.52
C LEU A 40 8.10 4.24 -9.20
N SER A 41 8.63 5.45 -9.10
CA SER A 41 10.04 5.66 -8.76
C SER A 41 10.30 5.57 -7.25
N LYS A 42 9.37 6.06 -6.43
CA LYS A 42 9.46 6.04 -4.97
C LYS A 42 8.10 6.20 -4.30
N THR A 43 7.98 5.66 -3.10
CA THR A 43 6.92 5.98 -2.12
C THR A 43 7.46 7.04 -1.13
N GLN A 44 6.60 7.70 -0.37
CA GLN A 44 7.04 8.70 0.60
C GLN A 44 7.65 8.04 1.85
N SER A 45 7.08 6.90 2.25
CA SER A 45 7.51 6.08 3.39
C SER A 45 8.76 5.24 3.09
N GLY A 46 9.18 5.13 1.82
CA GLY A 46 10.31 4.30 1.41
C GLY A 46 9.96 2.80 1.29
N VAL A 47 8.71 2.41 1.54
CA VAL A 47 8.24 1.04 1.31
C VAL A 47 8.33 0.68 -0.18
N PRO A 48 8.50 -0.61 -0.52
CA PRO A 48 8.57 -1.05 -1.89
C PRO A 48 7.37 -0.59 -2.73
N ALA A 49 7.66 -0.06 -3.92
CA ALA A 49 6.68 0.16 -4.96
C ALA A 49 6.71 -1.03 -5.92
N ILE A 50 5.62 -1.78 -5.97
CA ILE A 50 5.51 -3.07 -6.64
C ILE A 50 4.54 -2.94 -7.81
N LEU A 51 4.82 -3.65 -8.91
CA LEU A 51 3.85 -3.75 -10.00
C LEU A 51 2.63 -4.56 -9.53
N LEU A 52 1.43 -4.15 -9.96
CA LEU A 52 0.19 -4.74 -9.44
C LEU A 52 0.03 -6.23 -9.78
N ASP A 53 0.60 -6.68 -10.90
CA ASP A 53 0.64 -8.10 -11.30
C ASP A 53 1.44 -8.98 -10.34
N GLU A 54 2.34 -8.40 -9.55
CA GLU A 54 3.10 -9.11 -8.53
C GLU A 54 2.41 -9.16 -7.16
N ALA A 55 1.18 -8.64 -7.04
CA ALA A 55 0.47 -8.55 -5.75
C ALA A 55 0.22 -9.91 -5.09
N GLU A 56 0.02 -10.98 -5.87
CA GLU A 56 -0.19 -12.33 -5.34
C GLU A 56 0.99 -12.82 -4.48
N LYS A 57 2.22 -12.37 -4.77
CA LYS A 57 3.45 -12.72 -4.00
C LYS A 57 3.45 -12.13 -2.57
N TYR A 58 2.44 -11.35 -2.22
CA TYR A 58 2.28 -10.67 -0.94
C TYR A 58 1.07 -11.16 -0.13
N SER A 59 0.38 -12.23 -0.55
CA SER A 59 -0.79 -12.79 0.15
C SER A 59 -0.52 -13.07 1.63
N ASP A 60 0.64 -13.63 1.97
CA ASP A 60 1.00 -13.96 3.36
C ASP A 60 1.66 -12.79 4.11
N LYS A 61 1.87 -11.67 3.42
CA LYS A 61 2.61 -10.50 3.92
C LYS A 61 1.70 -9.33 4.27
N ILE A 62 0.45 -9.33 3.80
CA ILE A 62 -0.49 -8.22 3.94
C ILE A 62 -1.81 -8.76 4.50
N ASP A 63 -2.30 -8.11 5.55
CA ASP A 63 -3.57 -8.47 6.18
C ASP A 63 -4.74 -7.78 5.49
N VAL A 64 -4.55 -6.52 5.07
CA VAL A 64 -5.59 -5.69 4.45
C VAL A 64 -5.03 -4.93 3.25
N MET A 65 -5.76 -4.98 2.13
CA MET A 65 -5.48 -4.19 0.93
C MET A 65 -6.42 -3.00 0.81
N LEU A 66 -5.88 -1.79 0.77
CA LEU A 66 -6.61 -0.55 0.48
C LEU A 66 -6.65 -0.31 -1.03
N LEU A 67 -7.84 -0.42 -1.63
CA LEU A 67 -8.04 -0.23 -3.06
C LEU A 67 -8.27 1.25 -3.39
N CYS A 68 -7.19 2.00 -3.60
CA CYS A 68 -7.18 3.41 -3.96
C CYS A 68 -7.10 3.62 -5.49
N GLY A 69 -7.70 2.71 -6.27
CA GLY A 69 -7.83 2.82 -7.73
C GLY A 69 -8.88 3.83 -8.17
N GLY A 70 -8.88 4.17 -9.45
CA GLY A 70 -9.99 4.93 -10.05
C GLY A 70 -11.23 4.04 -10.17
N SER A 71 -12.41 4.63 -9.99
CA SER A 71 -13.70 3.96 -10.14
C SER A 71 -14.17 3.83 -11.59
N ALA A 72 -13.65 4.69 -12.48
CA ALA A 72 -14.01 4.71 -13.89
C ALA A 72 -13.04 3.84 -14.71
N THR A 73 -13.63 2.97 -15.53
CA THR A 73 -13.00 2.10 -16.53
C THR A 73 -11.92 2.80 -17.35
#